data_AF-A0A516KIY3-F1
#
_entry.id   AF-A0A516KIY3-F1
#
_cell.length_a   1.000
_cell.length_b   1.000
_cell.length_c   1.000
_cell.angle_alpha   90.00
_cell.angle_beta   90.00
_cell.angle_gamma   90.00
#
_symmetry.space_group_name_H-M   'P 1'
#
loop_
_entity.id
_entity.type
_entity.pdbx_description
1 polymer ?
#
loop_
_entity_poly.entity_id
_entity_poly.type
_entity_poly.pdbx_seq_one_letter_code
_entity_poly.pdbx_strand_id
1 'polypeptide(L)'
;MKKPKKPPFDLWIHWFSAILVFLLLLSGMSIIGAKYSWMFGNDFALADITHRVVGAFWVVWMLVTVCYEIHQIMTSKIPKRVWMPIGMKGFRGFNLAVSLLLIFSGFLLWFLPSVPFMYATFAFVIHEFFAFFLLFALVWHIIKKRNVFNISLTWKKRK
;
A
#
# COMPACT_ATOMS: atom_id res chain seq x y z
N MET A 1 32.88 -21.75 -2.17
CA MET A 1 31.67 -21.09 -2.71
C MET A 1 30.93 -20.38 -1.57
N LYS A 2 30.70 -19.07 -1.64
CA LYS A 2 29.91 -18.35 -0.62
C LYS A 2 28.45 -18.78 -0.76
N LYS A 3 27.83 -19.29 0.30
CA LYS A 3 26.38 -19.61 0.32
C LYS A 3 25.59 -18.37 -0.10
N PRO A 4 24.55 -18.49 -0.96
CA PRO A 4 23.70 -17.37 -1.30
C PRO A 4 23.09 -16.80 -0.01
N LYS A 5 23.30 -15.50 0.24
CA LYS A 5 22.68 -14.81 1.37
C LYS A 5 21.18 -14.83 1.15
N LYS A 6 20.42 -15.38 2.10
CA LYS A 6 18.95 -15.28 2.09
C LYS A 6 18.56 -13.80 1.98
N PRO A 7 17.57 -13.45 1.15
CA PRO A 7 17.04 -12.10 1.10
C PRO A 7 16.60 -11.68 2.51
N PRO A 8 16.88 -10.44 2.92
CA PRO A 8 16.51 -10.00 4.25
C PRO A 8 14.98 -9.97 4.36
N PHE A 9 14.45 -10.30 5.55
CA PHE A 9 13.01 -10.47 5.75
C PHE A 9 12.21 -9.19 5.46
N ASP A 10 12.82 -8.02 5.65
CA ASP A 10 12.23 -6.71 5.32
C ASP A 10 11.95 -6.55 3.82
N LEU A 11 12.71 -7.21 2.94
CA LEU A 11 12.46 -7.21 1.50
C LEU A 11 11.18 -7.99 1.14
N TRP A 12 10.94 -9.12 1.82
CA TRP A 12 9.69 -9.87 1.64
C TRP A 12 8.50 -9.07 2.13
N ILE A 13 8.65 -8.42 3.29
CA ILE A 13 7.60 -7.56 3.84
C ILE A 13 7.23 -6.45 2.83
N HIS A 14 8.25 -5.82 2.25
CA HIS A 14 8.09 -4.75 1.27
C HIS A 14 7.27 -5.18 0.05
N TRP A 15 7.66 -6.28 -0.59
CA TRP A 15 7.04 -6.72 -1.83
C TRP A 15 5.63 -7.26 -1.61
N PHE A 16 5.39 -7.95 -0.50
CA PHE A 16 4.05 -8.35 -0.14
C PHE A 16 3.15 -7.12 0.10
N SER A 17 3.66 -6.10 0.80
CA SER A 17 2.94 -4.83 0.93
C SER A 17 2.67 -4.18 -0.42
N ALA A 18 3.64 -4.19 -1.34
CA ALA A 18 3.47 -3.60 -2.67
C ALA A 18 2.39 -4.32 -3.49
N ILE A 19 2.31 -5.66 -3.41
CA ILE A 19 1.27 -6.45 -4.07
C ILE A 19 -0.11 -6.10 -3.53
N LEU A 20 -0.27 -6.07 -2.20
CA LEU A 20 -1.55 -5.72 -1.58
C LEU A 20 -1.99 -4.30 -1.95
N VAL A 21 -1.09 -3.33 -1.86
CA VAL A 21 -1.36 -1.92 -2.23
C VAL A 21 -1.71 -1.82 -3.72
N PHE A 22 -1.02 -2.55 -4.59
CA PHE A 22 -1.35 -2.59 -6.01
C PHE A 22 -2.77 -3.11 -6.24
N LEU A 23 -3.15 -4.21 -5.60
CA LEU A 23 -4.50 -4.78 -5.72
C LEU A 23 -5.57 -3.85 -5.15
N LEU A 24 -5.30 -3.17 -4.02
CA LEU A 24 -6.20 -2.17 -3.43
C LEU A 24 -6.40 -0.97 -4.35
N LEU A 25 -5.32 -0.43 -4.91
CA LEU A 25 -5.41 0.70 -5.83
C LEU A 25 -6.10 0.28 -7.13
N LEU A 26 -5.78 -0.88 -7.69
CA LEU A 26 -6.40 -1.36 -8.91
C LEU A 26 -7.92 -1.52 -8.74
N SER A 27 -8.34 -2.23 -7.70
CA SER A 27 -9.77 -2.44 -7.40
C SER A 27 -10.48 -1.16 -6.97
N GLY A 28 -9.85 -0.33 -6.13
CA GLY A 28 -10.42 0.94 -5.65
C GLY A 28 -10.61 1.96 -6.76
N MET A 29 -9.65 2.08 -7.67
CA MET A 29 -9.78 2.94 -8.85
C MET A 29 -10.92 2.49 -9.75
N SER A 30 -11.14 1.18 -9.91
CA SER A 30 -12.30 0.66 -10.66
C SER A 30 -13.65 0.96 -10.02
N ILE A 31 -13.71 1.13 -8.69
CA ILE A 31 -14.93 1.49 -7.95
C ILE A 31 -15.25 3.00 -8.09
N ILE A 32 -14.23 3.87 -8.11
CA ILE A 32 -14.38 5.34 -8.09
C ILE A 32 -15.11 5.89 -9.33
N GLY A 33 -15.14 5.17 -10.46
CA GLY A 33 -16.03 5.57 -11.57
C GLY A 33 -15.82 4.86 -12.90
N ALA A 34 -16.75 5.10 -13.82
CA ALA A 34 -16.82 4.46 -15.13
C ALA A 34 -15.51 4.57 -15.93
N LYS A 35 -14.79 5.69 -15.80
CA LYS A 35 -13.52 5.95 -16.51
C LYS A 35 -12.44 4.89 -16.25
N TYR A 36 -12.41 4.30 -15.06
CA TYR A 36 -11.40 3.31 -14.64
C TYR A 36 -11.97 1.91 -14.44
N SER A 37 -13.28 1.74 -14.63
CA SER A 37 -13.96 0.45 -14.45
C SER A 37 -13.45 -0.64 -15.41
N TRP A 38 -12.90 -0.26 -16.57
CA TRP A 38 -12.27 -1.18 -17.52
C TRP A 38 -11.10 -2.00 -16.93
N MET A 39 -10.44 -1.52 -15.87
CA MET A 39 -9.34 -2.25 -15.21
C MET A 39 -9.81 -3.57 -14.57
N PHE A 40 -11.12 -3.70 -14.30
CA PHE A 40 -11.80 -4.91 -13.82
C PHE A 40 -12.88 -5.38 -14.80
N GLY A 41 -12.74 -5.08 -16.10
CA GLY A 41 -13.70 -5.51 -17.12
C GLY A 41 -15.07 -4.84 -17.02
N ASN A 42 -15.17 -3.70 -16.34
CA ASN A 42 -16.40 -3.01 -15.98
C ASN A 42 -17.32 -3.83 -15.03
N ASP A 43 -16.79 -4.85 -14.36
CA ASP A 43 -17.51 -5.60 -13.32
C ASP A 43 -17.32 -4.92 -11.96
N PHE A 44 -18.30 -4.10 -11.60
CA PHE A 44 -18.31 -3.38 -10.33
C PHE A 44 -18.36 -4.32 -9.12
N ALA A 45 -19.14 -5.41 -9.20
CA ALA A 45 -19.30 -6.33 -8.09
C ALA A 45 -17.98 -7.07 -7.80
N LEU A 46 -17.28 -7.49 -8.84
CA LEU A 46 -15.94 -8.08 -8.73
C LEU A 46 -14.92 -7.09 -8.16
N ALA A 47 -14.96 -5.83 -8.59
CA ALA A 47 -14.08 -4.78 -8.05
C ALA A 47 -14.35 -4.55 -6.55
N ASP A 48 -15.62 -4.39 -6.14
CA ASP A 48 -16.01 -4.18 -4.74
C ASP A 48 -15.60 -5.36 -3.83
N ILE A 49 -15.94 -6.60 -4.22
CA ILE A 49 -15.58 -7.78 -3.42
C ILE A 49 -14.07 -7.94 -3.31
N THR A 50 -13.33 -7.71 -4.40
CA THR A 50 -11.87 -7.80 -4.41
C THR A 50 -11.28 -6.74 -3.49
N HIS A 51 -11.75 -5.49 -3.59
CA HIS A 51 -11.26 -4.39 -2.77
C HIS A 51 -11.46 -4.66 -1.27
N ARG A 52 -12.65 -5.13 -0.90
CA ARG A 52 -12.99 -5.49 0.49
C ARG A 52 -12.14 -6.63 1.03
N VAL A 53 -12.02 -7.72 0.27
CA VAL A 53 -11.23 -8.89 0.68
C VAL A 53 -9.75 -8.52 0.83
N VAL A 54 -9.18 -7.84 -0.16
CA VAL A 54 -7.78 -7.37 -0.09
C VAL A 54 -7.61 -6.36 1.04
N GLY A 55 -8.61 -5.52 1.30
CA GLY A 55 -8.64 -4.57 2.43
C GLY A 55 -8.53 -5.27 3.78
N ALA A 56 -9.29 -6.35 3.99
CA ALA A 56 -9.18 -7.15 5.21
C ALA A 56 -7.77 -7.77 5.37
N PHE A 57 -7.20 -8.33 4.29
CA PHE A 57 -5.82 -8.83 4.31
C PHE A 57 -4.81 -7.71 4.60
N TRP A 58 -5.00 -6.52 4.05
CA TRP A 58 -4.15 -5.36 4.29
C TRP A 58 -4.18 -4.91 5.74
N VAL A 59 -5.35 -4.87 6.39
CA VAL A 59 -5.46 -4.53 7.82
C VAL A 59 -4.67 -5.52 8.67
N VAL A 60 -4.88 -6.83 8.47
CA VAL A 60 -4.16 -7.88 9.21
C VAL A 60 -2.65 -7.78 8.95
N TRP A 61 -2.27 -7.59 7.70
CA TRP A 61 -0.87 -7.45 7.31
C TRP A 61 -0.22 -6.22 7.95
N MET A 62 -0.91 -5.08 7.97
CA MET A 62 -0.43 -3.86 8.60
C MET A 62 -0.18 -4.06 10.09
N LEU A 63 -1.06 -4.76 10.80
CA LEU A 63 -0.84 -5.13 12.21
C LEU A 63 0.44 -5.96 12.38
N VAL A 64 0.63 -6.99 11.55
CA VAL A 64 1.86 -7.82 11.57
C VAL A 64 3.11 -6.96 11.35
N THR A 65 3.09 -6.05 10.36
CA THR A 65 4.25 -5.18 10.10
C THR A 65 4.53 -4.20 11.23
N VAL A 66 3.49 -3.64 11.86
CA VAL A 66 3.64 -2.74 13.02
C VAL A 66 4.22 -3.48 14.22
N CYS A 67 3.70 -4.66 14.54
CA CYS A 67 4.24 -5.51 15.61
C CYS A 67 5.72 -5.86 15.35
N TYR A 68 6.06 -6.19 14.10
CA TYR A 68 7.44 -6.45 13.71
C TYR A 68 8.35 -5.21 13.89
N GLU A 69 7.88 -4.02 13.47
CA GLU A 69 8.63 -2.78 13.64
C GLU A 69 8.83 -2.43 15.14
N ILE A 70 7.80 -2.60 15.98
CA ILE A 70 7.88 -2.41 17.43
C ILE A 70 8.90 -3.38 18.04
N HIS A 71 8.81 -4.68 17.73
CA HIS A 71 9.75 -5.69 18.21
C HIS A 71 11.20 -5.36 17.82
N GLN A 72 11.42 -4.88 16.59
CA GLN A 72 12.74 -4.43 16.13
C GLN A 72 13.25 -3.18 16.86
N ILE A 73 12.37 -2.28 17.30
CA ILE A 73 12.75 -1.12 18.13
C ILE A 73 13.17 -1.56 19.53
N MET A 74 12.37 -2.44 20.15
CA MET A 74 12.62 -2.94 21.51
C MET A 74 13.91 -3.77 21.62
N THR A 75 14.28 -4.50 20.57
CA THR A 75 15.44 -5.42 20.61
C THR A 75 16.80 -4.76 20.34
N SER A 76 16.85 -3.43 20.11
CA SER A 76 18.05 -2.57 20.00
C SER A 76 19.15 -2.98 19.01
N LYS A 77 19.06 -4.15 18.38
CA LYS A 77 19.80 -4.45 17.16
C LYS A 77 19.26 -3.45 16.14
N ILE A 78 20.11 -2.60 15.59
CA ILE A 78 19.75 -1.71 14.49
C ILE A 78 20.07 -2.49 13.20
N PRO A 79 19.25 -3.45 12.73
CA PRO A 79 19.41 -3.89 11.36
C PRO A 79 19.14 -2.67 10.48
N LYS A 80 19.87 -2.54 9.38
CA LYS A 80 19.54 -1.54 8.36
C LYS A 80 18.13 -1.89 7.84
N ARG A 81 17.11 -1.20 8.35
CA ARG A 81 15.68 -1.35 7.98
C ARG A 81 15.42 -0.69 6.64
N VAL A 82 16.14 -1.13 5.61
CA VAL A 82 16.18 -0.42 4.31
C VAL A 82 14.87 -0.62 3.55
N TRP A 83 14.22 -1.78 3.73
CA TRP A 83 13.06 -2.17 2.94
C TRP A 83 11.73 -2.13 3.69
N MET A 84 11.74 -1.92 5.01
CA MET A 84 10.50 -1.81 5.79
C MET A 84 9.57 -0.74 5.18
N PRO A 85 8.30 -1.08 4.85
CA PRO A 85 7.36 -0.14 4.24
C PRO A 85 6.82 0.89 5.24
N ILE A 86 6.96 0.62 6.54
CA ILE A 86 6.51 1.48 7.64
C ILE A 86 7.66 1.77 8.62
N GLY A 87 7.50 2.81 9.44
CA GLY A 87 8.51 3.26 10.40
C GLY A 87 8.30 4.72 10.80
N MET A 88 9.13 5.27 11.68
CA MET A 88 8.87 6.58 12.30
C MET A 88 9.26 7.82 11.46
N LYS A 89 10.04 7.67 10.38
CA LYS A 89 10.62 8.81 9.65
C LYS A 89 10.59 8.64 8.13
N GLY A 90 10.50 9.77 7.42
CA GLY A 90 10.52 9.84 5.96
C GLY A 90 9.32 9.17 5.32
N PHE A 91 9.51 8.57 4.13
CA PHE A 91 8.44 7.90 3.37
C PHE A 91 7.74 6.77 4.16
N ARG A 92 8.47 6.11 5.07
CA ARG A 92 7.92 5.03 5.90
C ARG A 92 6.89 5.53 6.92
N GLY A 93 7.13 6.70 7.52
CA GLY A 93 6.18 7.34 8.43
C GLY A 93 4.97 7.89 7.70
N PHE A 94 5.22 8.50 6.54
CA PHE A 94 4.15 8.89 5.62
C PHE A 94 3.24 7.71 5.26
N ASN A 95 3.83 6.59 4.81
CA ASN A 95 3.08 5.41 4.39
C ASN A 95 2.27 4.81 5.55
N LEU A 96 2.83 4.77 6.76
CA LEU A 96 2.09 4.33 7.96
C LEU A 96 0.89 5.24 8.25
N ALA A 97 1.09 6.56 8.27
CA ALA A 97 0.02 7.52 8.56
C ALA A 97 -1.12 7.45 7.53
N VAL A 98 -0.78 7.42 6.23
CA VAL A 98 -1.78 7.31 5.16
C VAL A 98 -2.50 5.96 5.22
N SER A 99 -1.79 4.87 5.50
CA SER A 99 -2.42 3.54 5.65
C SER A 99 -3.43 3.52 6.80
N LEU A 100 -3.12 4.14 7.95
CA LEU A 100 -4.05 4.23 9.07
C LEU A 100 -5.30 5.05 8.72
N LEU A 101 -5.14 6.16 8.00
CA LEU A 101 -6.27 6.98 7.55
C LEU A 101 -7.15 6.23 6.55
N LEU A 102 -6.55 5.48 5.62
CA LEU A 102 -7.27 4.65 4.66
C LEU A 102 -7.99 3.48 5.35
N ILE A 103 -7.35 2.83 6.33
CA ILE A 103 -7.99 1.77 7.12
C ILE A 103 -9.20 2.33 7.89
N PHE A 104 -9.03 3.45 8.57
CA PHE A 104 -10.10 4.06 9.36
C PHE A 104 -11.28 4.49 8.49
N SER A 105 -11.02 5.23 7.40
CA SER A 105 -12.07 5.66 6.47
C SER A 105 -12.72 4.48 5.74
N GLY A 106 -11.94 3.47 5.34
CA GLY A 106 -12.46 2.25 4.71
C GLY A 106 -13.34 1.43 5.65
N PHE A 107 -13.01 1.39 6.95
CA PHE A 107 -13.86 0.76 7.96
C PHE A 107 -15.22 1.46 8.08
N LEU A 108 -15.24 2.80 8.13
CA LEU A 108 -16.52 3.54 8.14
C LEU A 108 -17.37 3.27 6.89
N LEU A 109 -16.74 3.20 5.72
CA LEU A 109 -17.43 2.89 4.46
C LEU A 109 -17.93 1.44 4.40
N TRP A 110 -17.26 0.51 5.07
CA TRP A 110 -17.70 -0.88 5.14
C TRP A 110 -19.08 -1.01 5.82
N PHE A 111 -19.31 -0.20 6.85
CA PHE A 111 -20.54 -0.19 7.64
C PHE A 111 -21.48 0.95 7.23
N LEU A 112 -21.43 1.37 5.96
CA LEU A 112 -22.25 2.46 5.41
C LEU A 112 -23.73 2.45 5.87
N PRO A 113 -24.45 1.31 5.89
CA PRO A 113 -25.86 1.29 6.29
C PRO A 113 -26.11 1.65 7.77
N SER A 114 -25.08 1.55 8.60
CA SER A 114 -25.15 1.77 10.06
C SER A 114 -24.46 3.06 10.50
N VAL A 115 -23.80 3.77 9.58
CA VAL A 115 -23.05 5.00 9.86
C VAL A 115 -23.90 6.21 9.44
N PRO A 116 -24.04 7.25 10.28
CA PRO A 116 -24.77 8.46 9.90
C PRO A 116 -24.21 9.08 8.60
N PHE A 117 -25.11 9.60 7.75
CA PHE A 117 -24.78 10.11 6.41
C PHE A 117 -23.58 11.06 6.40
N MET A 118 -23.50 11.99 7.35
CA MET A 118 -22.38 12.94 7.46
C MET A 118 -21.01 12.25 7.58
N TYR A 119 -20.92 11.22 8.41
CA TYR A 119 -19.68 10.45 8.60
C TYR A 119 -19.38 9.58 7.39
N ALA A 120 -20.40 9.02 6.75
CA ALA A 120 -20.26 8.25 5.51
C ALA A 120 -19.68 9.12 4.37
N THR A 121 -20.23 10.31 4.15
CA THR A 121 -19.73 11.26 3.14
C THR A 121 -18.31 11.73 3.46
N PHE A 122 -18.03 12.06 4.72
CA PHE A 122 -16.68 12.44 5.15
C PHE A 122 -15.68 11.30 4.92
N ALA A 123 -16.04 10.08 5.31
CA ALA A 123 -15.21 8.90 5.09
C ALA A 123 -14.94 8.68 3.60
N PHE A 124 -15.94 8.85 2.74
CA PHE A 124 -15.79 8.71 1.28
C PHE A 124 -14.76 9.71 0.73
N VAL A 125 -14.94 11.01 1.03
CA VAL A 125 -14.04 12.08 0.56
C VAL A 125 -12.60 11.86 1.03
N ILE A 126 -12.43 11.53 2.32
CA ILE A 126 -11.11 11.28 2.89
C ILE A 126 -10.47 10.02 2.30
N HIS A 127 -11.23 8.93 2.17
CA HIS A 127 -10.72 7.68 1.62
C HIS A 127 -10.23 7.86 0.19
N GLU A 128 -11.04 8.50 -0.65
CA GLU A 128 -10.70 8.79 -2.04
C GLU A 128 -9.49 9.73 -2.15
N PHE A 129 -9.50 10.85 -1.42
CA PHE A 129 -8.39 11.80 -1.42
C PHE A 129 -7.06 11.14 -1.05
N PHE A 130 -7.03 10.35 0.02
CA PHE A 130 -5.82 9.67 0.45
C PHE A 130 -5.42 8.52 -0.49
N ALA A 131 -6.37 7.88 -1.18
CA ALA A 131 -6.05 6.86 -2.19
C ALA A 131 -5.30 7.49 -3.38
N PHE A 132 -5.77 8.63 -3.89
CA PHE A 132 -5.06 9.37 -4.94
C PHE A 132 -3.71 9.91 -4.46
N PHE A 133 -3.65 10.43 -3.23
CA PHE A 133 -2.40 10.94 -2.68
C PHE A 133 -1.37 9.82 -2.48
N LEU A 134 -1.80 8.64 -2.05
CA LEU A 134 -0.97 7.44 -1.97
C LEU A 134 -0.46 7.02 -3.35
N LEU A 135 -1.34 6.98 -4.36
CA LEU A 135 -0.97 6.64 -5.73
C LEU A 135 0.14 7.57 -6.26
N PHE A 136 -0.04 8.89 -6.11
CA PHE A 136 0.98 9.88 -6.50
C PHE A 136 2.31 9.65 -5.75
N ALA A 137 2.24 9.46 -4.43
CA ALA A 137 3.41 9.24 -3.60
C ALA A 137 4.16 7.94 -3.95
N LEU A 138 3.45 6.88 -4.36
CA LEU A 138 4.04 5.62 -4.81
C LEU A 138 4.73 5.78 -6.17
N VAL A 139 4.09 6.45 -7.14
CA VAL A 139 4.71 6.76 -8.43
C VAL A 139 6.00 7.55 -8.21
N TRP A 140 5.95 8.60 -7.38
CA TRP A 140 7.13 9.37 -6.99
C TRP A 140 8.21 8.49 -6.33
N HIS A 141 7.82 7.61 -5.40
CA HIS A 141 8.73 6.68 -4.74
C HIS A 141 9.45 5.78 -5.74
N ILE A 142 8.71 5.20 -6.69
CA ILE A 142 9.26 4.31 -7.74
C ILE A 142 10.25 5.08 -8.62
N ILE A 143 9.89 6.29 -9.08
CA ILE A 143 10.77 7.13 -9.90
C ILE A 143 12.06 7.45 -9.14
N LYS A 144 11.97 7.85 -7.88
CA LYS A 144 13.14 8.14 -7.05
C LYS A 144 14.04 6.91 -6.90
N LYS A 145 13.46 5.74 -6.63
CA LYS A 145 14.23 4.49 -6.51
C LYS A 145 14.90 4.09 -7.82
N ARG A 146 14.19 4.22 -8.94
CA ARG A 146 14.75 3.99 -10.27
C ARG A 146 15.99 4.86 -10.53
N ASN A 147 15.90 6.17 -10.24
CA ASN A 147 17.00 7.11 -10.42
C ASN A 147 18.20 6.76 -9.50
N VAL A 148 17.94 6.34 -8.26
CA VAL A 148 19.00 5.90 -7.34
C VAL A 148 19.69 4.62 -7.80
N PHE A 149 18.94 3.68 -8.39
CA PHE A 149 19.49 2.41 -8.89
C PHE A 149 20.00 2.47 -10.33
N ASN A 150 19.99 3.64 -10.99
CA ASN A 150 20.38 3.82 -12.39
C ASN A 150 19.74 2.82 -13.35
N ILE A 151 18.49 2.41 -13.07
CA ILE A 151 17.77 1.46 -13.92
C ILE A 151 17.34 2.21 -15.19
N SER A 152 18.02 1.90 -16.29
CA SER A 152 17.69 2.40 -17.62
C SER A 152 16.29 1.93 -18.03
N LEU A 153 15.44 2.85 -18.50
CA LEU A 153 14.16 2.49 -19.16
C LEU A 153 14.39 1.91 -20.56
N THR A 154 15.57 2.14 -21.12
CA THR A 154 15.96 1.60 -22.42
C THR A 154 16.79 0.35 -22.20
N TRP A 155 16.30 -0.78 -22.69
CA TRP A 155 17.12 -1.96 -22.86
C TRP A 155 18.16 -1.62 -23.94
N LYS A 156 19.37 -1.23 -23.52
CA LYS A 156 20.50 -1.18 -24.46
C LYS A 156 20.70 -2.62 -24.93
N LYS A 157 20.28 -2.92 -26.16
CA LYS A 157 20.73 -4.12 -26.89
C LYS A 157 22.26 -4.10 -26.78
N ARG A 158 22.83 -5.08 -26.07
CA ARG A 158 24.27 -5.34 -26.16
C ARG A 158 24.51 -5.70 -27.62
N LYS A 159 25.20 -4.83 -28.35
CA LYS A 159 25.85 -5.21 -29.60
C LYS A 159 27.09 -6.02 -29.25
#